data_AF-A0A7C3LX51-F1
#
_entry.id   AF-A0A7C3LX51-F1
#
_cell.length_a   1.000
_cell.length_b   1.000
_cell.length_c   1.000
_cell.angle_alpha   90.00
_cell.angle_beta   90.00
_cell.angle_gamma   90.00
#
_symmetry.space_group_name_H-M   'P 1'
#
loop_
_entity.id
_entity.type
_entity.pdbx_description
1 polymer ?
#
loop_
_entity_poly.entity_id
_entity_poly.type
_entity_poly.pdbx_seq_one_letter_code
_entity_poly.pdbx_strand_id
1 'polypeptide(L)'
;MRSHAGVGNDLTCASHNPKIPDSLHQDGGEPSMIIRWIGQGGYAITDGHGIRYLIDPYLSVEEGGRHARLVAPPWKPQDAPADYVLYTHDHLDHTDPQALS
;
A
#
# COMPACT_ATOMS: atom_id res chain seq x y z
N MET A 1 -17.91 36.24 -13.36
CA MET A 1 -18.54 35.03 -12.80
C MET A 1 -17.59 33.87 -13.04
N ARG A 2 -16.77 33.50 -12.04
CA ARG A 2 -15.90 32.32 -12.10
C ARG A 2 -16.57 31.25 -11.25
N SER A 3 -17.05 30.18 -11.89
CA SER A 3 -17.58 29.01 -11.22
C SER A 3 -16.47 28.35 -10.42
N HIS A 4 -16.67 28.25 -9.11
CA HIS A 4 -15.89 27.34 -8.27
C HIS A 4 -16.29 25.92 -8.67
N ALA A 5 -15.45 25.26 -9.48
CA ALA A 5 -15.53 23.82 -9.61
C ALA A 5 -15.09 23.22 -8.26
N GLY A 6 -16.02 22.51 -7.62
CA GLY A 6 -15.81 21.92 -6.31
C GLY A 6 -14.61 20.98 -6.31
N VAL A 7 -13.75 21.15 -5.31
CA VAL A 7 -12.72 20.19 -4.95
C VAL A 7 -13.43 18.95 -4.45
N GLY A 8 -13.62 17.97 -5.34
CA GLY A 8 -14.05 16.63 -4.97
C GLY A 8 -12.93 15.96 -4.19
N ASN A 9 -12.93 16.15 -2.87
CA ASN A 9 -12.06 15.43 -1.96
C ASN A 9 -12.65 14.03 -1.78
N ASP A 10 -12.58 13.21 -2.82
CA ASP A 10 -13.01 11.83 -2.80
C ASP A 10 -11.91 10.96 -2.15
N LEU A 11 -11.67 11.24 -0.87
CA LEU A 11 -11.01 10.30 0.04
C LEU A 11 -12.10 9.37 0.61
N THR A 12 -12.92 8.77 -0.26
CA THR A 12 -13.80 7.69 0.20
C THR A 12 -12.99 6.43 0.39
N CYS A 13 -12.95 6.02 1.65
CA CYS A 13 -12.65 4.68 2.09
C CYS A 13 -13.74 3.71 1.59
N ALA A 14 -13.90 3.49 0.28
CA ALA A 14 -14.81 2.47 -0.23
C ALA A 14 -14.48 1.97 -1.65
N SER A 15 -14.27 0.65 -1.71
CA SER A 15 -14.71 -0.29 -2.75
C SER A 15 -14.13 -0.31 -4.17
N HIS A 16 -13.25 0.60 -4.59
CA HIS A 16 -12.48 0.43 -5.83
C HIS A 16 -11.01 0.66 -5.56
N ASN A 17 -10.36 -0.33 -4.94
CA ASN A 17 -8.99 -0.25 -4.45
C ASN A 17 -8.00 -0.16 -5.63
N PRO A 18 -7.55 1.03 -6.07
CA PRO A 18 -6.58 1.10 -7.14
C PRO A 18 -5.29 0.51 -6.57
N LYS A 19 -4.60 -0.28 -7.40
CA LYS A 19 -3.19 -0.64 -7.18
C LYS A 19 -2.44 0.64 -6.82
N ILE A 20 -1.50 0.53 -5.88
CA ILE A 20 -0.80 1.68 -5.29
C ILE A 20 -0.51 2.72 -6.40
N PRO A 21 -1.12 3.91 -6.34
CA PRO A 21 -0.98 4.88 -7.42
C PRO A 21 0.48 5.34 -7.52
N ASP A 22 0.98 5.46 -8.74
CA ASP A 22 2.38 5.81 -9.02
C ASP A 22 2.77 7.20 -8.46
N SER A 23 1.83 8.13 -8.30
CA SER A 23 2.06 9.41 -7.59
C SER A 23 0.76 10.19 -7.47
N LEU A 24 0.68 11.10 -6.50
CA LEU A 24 -0.33 12.16 -6.50
C LEU A 24 0.33 13.43 -7.03
N HIS A 25 -0.12 13.85 -8.22
CA HIS A 25 0.16 15.19 -8.74
C HIS A 25 -1.12 16.03 -8.58
N GLN A 26 -1.09 17.02 -7.69
CA GLN A 26 -2.09 18.09 -7.74
C GLN A 26 -1.70 19.03 -8.89
N ASP A 27 -2.66 19.53 -9.67
CA ASP A 27 -2.37 20.42 -10.79
C ASP A 27 -1.54 21.64 -10.33
N GLY A 28 -0.25 21.66 -10.72
CA GLY A 28 0.72 22.69 -10.32
C GLY A 28 1.37 22.51 -8.94
N GLY A 29 1.16 21.38 -8.26
CA GLY A 29 1.79 21.03 -6.99
C GLY A 29 3.08 20.21 -7.16
N GLU A 30 3.99 20.35 -6.19
CA GLU A 30 5.22 19.56 -6.11
C GLU A 30 4.93 18.05 -6.03
N PRO A 31 5.87 17.18 -6.48
CA PRO A 31 5.71 15.74 -6.38
C PRO A 31 5.42 15.34 -4.93
N SER A 32 4.30 14.65 -4.71
CA SER A 32 3.87 14.27 -3.36
C SER A 32 4.01 12.76 -3.13
N MET A 33 4.32 12.39 -1.88
CA MET A 33 4.44 11.00 -1.45
C MET A 33 3.09 10.46 -1.01
N ILE A 34 2.80 9.22 -1.37
CA ILE A 34 1.64 8.47 -0.91
C ILE A 34 2.12 7.41 0.08
N ILE A 35 1.49 7.36 1.25
CA ILE A 35 1.74 6.33 2.26
C ILE A 35 0.42 5.62 2.53
N ARG A 36 0.45 4.29 2.44
CA ARG A 36 -0.70 3.44 2.70
C ARG A 36 -0.34 2.36 3.70
N TRP A 37 -1.13 2.27 4.77
CA TRP A 37 -1.07 1.13 5.68
C TRP A 37 -1.75 -0.10 5.06
N ILE A 38 -1.08 -1.25 5.14
CA ILE A 38 -1.53 -2.50 4.49
C ILE A 38 -1.80 -3.63 5.50
N GLY A 39 -1.81 -3.28 6.80
CA GLY A 39 -2.07 -4.18 7.92
C GLY A 39 -0.80 -4.60 8.66
N GLN A 40 -0.94 -5.02 9.92
CA GLN A 40 0.18 -5.26 10.84
C GLN A 40 1.10 -4.02 10.87
N GLY A 41 2.41 -4.16 10.68
CA GLY A 41 3.42 -3.12 10.55
C GLY A 41 3.75 -2.79 9.10
N GLY A 42 2.98 -3.32 8.14
CA GLY A 42 3.27 -3.18 6.72
C GLY A 42 2.81 -1.84 6.14
N TYR A 43 3.63 -1.26 5.26
CA TYR A 43 3.34 -0.05 4.51
C TYR A 43 3.66 -0.20 3.02
N ALA A 44 2.80 0.38 2.19
CA ALA A 44 3.07 0.65 0.79
C ALA A 44 3.32 2.15 0.62
N ILE A 45 4.46 2.50 0.03
CA ILE A 45 4.86 3.89 -0.21
C ILE A 45 5.11 4.09 -1.69
N THR A 46 4.67 5.22 -2.21
CA THR A 46 5.09 5.69 -3.52
C THR A 46 5.55 7.12 -3.43
N ASP A 47 6.78 7.38 -3.88
CA ASP A 47 7.34 8.72 -3.87
C ASP A 47 6.84 9.55 -5.05
N GLY A 48 7.20 10.84 -5.05
CA GLY A 48 6.78 11.76 -6.11
C GLY A 48 7.37 11.45 -7.49
N HIS A 49 8.30 10.49 -7.59
CA HIS A 49 8.92 10.05 -8.85
C HIS A 49 8.36 8.72 -9.36
N GLY A 50 7.44 8.08 -8.65
CA GLY A 50 6.89 6.77 -9.05
C GLY A 50 7.61 5.57 -8.47
N ILE A 51 8.58 5.74 -7.57
CA ILE A 51 9.26 4.60 -6.97
C ILE A 51 8.38 4.00 -5.86
N ARG A 52 8.19 2.69 -5.92
CA ARG A 52 7.32 1.94 -5.02
C ARG A 52 8.13 1.13 -4.01
N TYR A 53 7.79 1.31 -2.74
CA TYR A 53 8.40 0.62 -1.63
C TYR A 53 7.32 -0.20 -0.90
N LEU A 54 7.63 -1.45 -0.60
CA LEU A 54 6.89 -2.24 0.37
C LEU A 54 7.76 -2.41 1.62
N ILE A 55 7.24 -1.97 2.77
CA ILE A 55 7.86 -2.14 4.07
C ILE A 55 7.06 -3.22 4.80
N ASP A 56 7.73 -4.23 5.32
CA ASP A 56 7.15 -5.35 6.09
C ASP A 56 5.86 -5.91 5.48
N PRO A 57 5.86 -6.33 4.20
CA PRO A 57 4.66 -6.82 3.55
C PRO A 57 4.23 -8.16 4.14
N TYR A 58 3.26 -8.15 5.07
CA TYR A 58 2.58 -9.34 5.56
C TYR A 58 1.34 -9.64 4.71
N LEU A 59 1.48 -10.19 3.50
CA LEU A 59 0.38 -10.34 2.53
C LEU A 59 -0.15 -11.77 2.38
N SER A 60 0.54 -12.78 2.92
CA SER A 60 0.08 -14.17 2.95
C SER A 60 -1.07 -14.38 3.93
N VAL A 61 -1.84 -15.44 3.69
CA VAL A 61 -2.95 -15.85 4.55
C VAL A 61 -2.63 -17.24 5.10
N GLU A 62 -2.25 -17.31 6.37
CA GLU A 62 -2.17 -18.58 7.09
C GLU A 62 -3.59 -18.99 7.53
N GLU A 63 -4.15 -20.05 6.95
CA GLU A 63 -5.46 -20.56 7.36
C GLU A 63 -5.33 -21.42 8.63
N GLY A 64 -6.03 -21.02 9.70
CA GLY A 64 -6.17 -21.84 10.93
C GLY A 64 -4.90 -21.95 11.79
N GLY A 65 -3.83 -21.23 11.45
CA GLY A 65 -2.59 -21.19 12.21
C GLY A 65 -2.56 -20.14 13.33
N ARG A 66 -1.50 -20.15 14.13
CA ARG A 66 -1.33 -19.21 15.27
C ARG A 66 -1.16 -17.75 14.83
N HIS A 67 -0.76 -17.51 13.57
CA HIS A 67 -0.57 -16.17 13.01
C HIS A 67 -1.61 -15.82 11.95
N ALA A 68 -2.72 -16.57 11.92
CA ALA A 68 -3.82 -16.30 11.00
C ALA A 68 -4.27 -14.84 11.09
N ARG A 69 -4.35 -14.19 9.93
CA ARG A 69 -4.79 -12.80 9.83
C ARG A 69 -6.25 -12.67 10.30
N LEU A 70 -6.50 -11.72 11.20
CA LEU A 70 -7.87 -11.33 11.58
C LEU A 70 -8.57 -10.50 10.48
N VAL A 71 -7.80 -9.84 9.63
CA VAL A 71 -8.30 -9.02 8.53
C VAL A 71 -7.59 -9.44 7.24
N ALA A 72 -8.36 -9.68 6.19
CA ALA A 72 -7.83 -10.05 4.89
C ALA A 72 -6.79 -9.01 4.40
N PRO A 73 -5.71 -9.43 3.73
CA PRO A 73 -4.76 -8.50 3.15
C PRO A 73 -5.46 -7.65 2.07
N PRO A 74 -5.03 -6.40 1.87
CA PRO A 74 -5.66 -5.50 0.90
C PRO A 74 -5.50 -5.98 -0.54
N TRP A 75 -4.45 -6.78 -0.81
CA TRP A 75 -4.11 -7.34 -2.12
C TRP A 75 -3.45 -8.71 -1.94
N LYS A 76 -3.36 -9.47 -3.04
CA LYS A 76 -2.47 -10.63 -3.11
C LYS A 76 -1.03 -10.16 -3.33
N PRO A 77 -0.01 -10.95 -2.91
CA PRO A 77 1.40 -10.60 -3.16
C PRO A 77 1.70 -10.24 -4.63
N GLN A 78 1.15 -11.01 -5.57
CA GLN A 78 1.38 -10.82 -7.02
C GLN A 78 0.75 -9.53 -7.57
N ASP A 79 -0.19 -8.95 -6.84
CA ASP A 79 -0.88 -7.71 -7.20
C ASP A 79 -0.24 -6.46 -6.58
N ALA A 80 0.86 -6.61 -5.84
CA ALA A 80 1.58 -5.54 -5.15
C ALA A 80 3.01 -5.38 -5.71
N PRO A 81 3.18 -4.90 -6.96
CA PRO A 81 4.50 -4.68 -7.52
C PRO A 81 5.25 -3.59 -6.75
N ALA A 82 6.52 -3.84 -6.45
CA ALA A 82 7.40 -2.91 -5.77
C ALA A 82 8.77 -2.90 -6.42
N ASP A 83 9.43 -1.74 -6.39
CA ASP A 83 10.81 -1.60 -6.85
C ASP A 83 11.78 -1.98 -5.71
N TYR A 84 11.35 -1.77 -4.46
CA TYR A 84 12.07 -2.17 -3.26
C TYR A 84 11.13 -2.85 -2.25
N VAL A 85 11.63 -3.92 -1.63
CA VAL A 85 11.01 -4.57 -0.47
C VAL A 85 11.96 -4.46 0.72
N LEU A 86 11.48 -3.91 1.83
CA LEU A 86 12.25 -3.68 3.04
C LEU A 86 11.65 -4.46 4.20
N TYR A 87 12.53 -5.11 4.97
CA TYR A 87 12.21 -5.82 6.19
C TYR A 87 12.88 -5.15 7.37
N THR A 88 12.11 -4.80 8.40
CA THR A 88 12.65 -4.15 9.60
C THR A 88 13.46 -5.12 10.46
N HIS A 89 13.00 -6.38 10.55
CA HIS A 89 13.65 -7.48 11.28
C HIS A 89 13.14 -8.84 10.78
N ASP A 90 13.64 -9.94 11.35
CA ASP A 90 13.48 -11.31 10.82
C ASP A 90 12.33 -12.13 11.45
N HIS A 91 11.40 -11.49 12.15
CA HIS A 91 10.19 -12.17 12.63
C HIS A 91 9.22 -12.46 11.46
N LEU A 92 8.44 -13.54 11.60
CA LEU A 92 7.61 -14.08 10.53
C LEU A 92 6.43 -13.17 10.14
N ASP A 93 5.97 -12.32 11.05
CA ASP A 93 4.96 -11.30 10.81
C ASP A 93 5.51 -10.09 10.02
N HIS A 94 6.83 -10.05 9.79
CA HIS A 94 7.50 -9.03 8.99
C HIS A 94 8.11 -9.62 7.70
N THR A 95 8.69 -10.83 7.75
CA THR A 95 9.45 -11.42 6.62
C THR A 95 8.62 -12.17 5.57
N ASP A 96 7.37 -12.52 5.87
CA ASP A 96 6.41 -13.23 5.00
C ASP A 96 7.04 -14.02 3.82
N PRO A 97 7.67 -15.18 4.10
CA PRO A 97 8.38 -15.95 3.07
C PRO A 97 7.48 -16.43 1.92
N GLN A 98 6.17 -16.55 2.14
CA GLN A 98 5.22 -16.93 1.09
C GLN A 98 4.92 -15.80 0.11
N ALA A 99 5.06 -14.54 0.52
CA ALA A 99 4.95 -13.40 -0.39
C ALA A 99 6.18 -13.24 -1.30
N LEU A 100 7.30 -13.87 -0.96
CA LEU A 100 8.56 -13.82 -1.71
C LEU A 100 8.71 -14.91 -2.79
N SER A 101 7.85 -15.93 -2.81
CA SER A 101 7.90 -17.07 -3.74
C SER A 101 6.96 -16.90 -4.94
#